data_AF-D3ASG6-F1
#
_entry.id   AF-D3ASG6-F1
#
_cell.length_a   1.000
_cell.length_b   1.000
_cell.length_c   1.000
_cell.angle_alpha   90.00
_cell.angle_beta   90.00
_cell.angle_gamma   90.00
#
_symmetry.space_group_name_H-M   'P 1'
#
loop_
_entity.id
_entity.type
_entity.pdbx_description
1 polymer ?
#
loop_
_entity_poly.entity_id
_entity_poly.type
_entity_poly.pdbx_seq_one_letter_code
_entity_poly.pdbx_strand_id
1 'polypeptide(L)'
;MRQKGVLDLNKTSFEYGGYHFYPLRTFTAEDGDFYELTRKLGQDREIGLTKCDETWQKYPYDYEEFYKAAGGKVFDIFLCEENGK
;
A
#
# COMPACT_ATOMS: atom_id res chain seq x y z
N MET A 1 5.72 30.57 1.62
CA MET A 1 5.62 29.88 0.32
C MET A 1 5.39 28.41 0.62
N ARG A 2 4.17 27.88 0.44
CA ARG A 2 3.89 26.45 0.56
C ARG A 2 3.54 25.96 -0.83
N GLN A 3 4.44 25.17 -1.41
CA GLN A 3 4.23 24.53 -2.69
C GLN A 3 3.11 23.52 -2.49
N LYS A 4 1.89 23.88 -2.94
CA LYS A 4 0.78 22.93 -3.06
C LYS A 4 1.25 21.88 -4.06
N GLY A 5 1.51 20.67 -3.55
CA GLY A 5 1.89 19.52 -4.37
C GLY A 5 0.92 19.38 -5.53
N VAL A 6 1.47 19.17 -6.71
CA VAL A 6 0.74 18.84 -7.93
C VAL A 6 -0.14 17.64 -7.60
N LEU A 7 -1.46 17.85 -7.57
CA LEU A 7 -2.42 16.76 -7.63
C LEU A 7 -2.31 16.18 -9.05
N ASP A 8 -1.62 15.05 -9.20
CA ASP A 8 -1.69 14.24 -10.41
C ASP A 8 -3.16 13.90 -10.66
N LEU A 9 -3.75 14.56 -11.66
CA LEU A 9 -5.18 14.51 -12.01
C LEU A 9 -5.69 13.13 -12.44
N ASN A 10 -4.85 12.09 -12.44
CA ASN A 10 -5.18 10.71 -12.85
C ASN A 10 -5.02 9.66 -11.74
N LYS A 11 -4.74 10.08 -10.49
CA LYS A 11 -4.65 9.15 -9.36
C LYS A 11 -6.05 8.90 -8.80
N THR A 12 -6.57 7.69 -9.01
CA THR A 12 -7.83 7.24 -8.42
C THR A 12 -7.56 6.12 -7.44
N SER A 13 -8.24 6.14 -6.30
CA SER A 13 -8.21 5.02 -5.36
C SER A 13 -8.75 3.75 -6.01
N PHE A 14 -8.26 2.60 -5.57
CA PHE A 14 -8.76 1.29 -5.97
C PHE A 14 -9.04 0.43 -4.74
N GLU A 15 -10.03 -0.45 -4.86
CA GLU A 15 -10.32 -1.42 -3.81
C GLU A 15 -9.44 -2.66 -3.99
N TYR A 16 -8.82 -3.11 -2.90
CA TYR A 16 -8.20 -4.41 -2.82
C TYR A 16 -8.46 -5.02 -1.45
N GLY A 17 -9.10 -6.18 -1.44
CA GLY A 17 -9.30 -6.93 -0.21
C GLY A 17 -10.18 -6.26 0.84
N GLY A 18 -11.13 -5.44 0.39
CA GLY A 18 -12.01 -4.65 1.26
C GLY A 18 -11.40 -3.35 1.79
N TYR A 19 -10.22 -2.95 1.30
CA TYR A 19 -9.56 -1.68 1.63
C TYR A 19 -9.39 -0.81 0.38
N HIS A 20 -9.39 0.51 0.53
CA HIS A 20 -9.13 1.47 -0.53
C HIS A 20 -7.70 2.00 -0.44
N PHE A 21 -7.00 1.93 -1.57
CA PHE A 21 -5.63 2.37 -1.68
C PHE A 21 -5.51 3.51 -2.67
N TYR A 22 -4.93 4.63 -2.22
CA TYR A 22 -4.59 5.76 -3.05
C TYR A 22 -3.10 5.72 -3.44
N PRO A 23 -2.75 5.69 -4.74
CA PRO A 23 -1.36 5.68 -5.18
C PRO A 23 -0.68 7.02 -4.87
N LEU A 24 0.42 7.01 -4.12
CA LEU A 24 1.13 8.24 -3.76
C LEU A 24 2.30 8.50 -4.70
N ARG A 25 3.29 7.60 -4.71
CA ARG A 25 4.58 7.77 -5.40
C ARG A 25 5.35 6.46 -5.52
N THR A 26 6.46 6.51 -6.25
CA THR A 26 7.47 5.45 -6.28
C THR A 26 8.33 5.47 -5.01
N PHE A 27 8.87 4.31 -4.66
CA PHE A 27 9.82 4.14 -3.57
C PHE A 27 11.18 4.69 -3.99
N THR A 28 11.87 5.35 -3.07
CA THR A 28 13.18 5.96 -3.30
C THR A 28 14.15 5.55 -2.19
N ALA A 29 15.45 5.75 -2.38
CA ALA A 29 16.44 5.46 -1.35
C ALA A 29 16.25 6.28 -0.06
N GLU A 30 15.54 7.42 -0.13
CA GLU A 30 15.22 8.26 1.04
C GLU A 30 14.15 7.64 1.94
N ASP A 31 13.37 6.68 1.42
CA ASP A 31 12.37 5.94 2.19
C ASP A 31 12.99 4.90 3.14
N GLY A 32 14.27 4.59 2.95
CA GLY A 32 15.03 3.65 3.76
C GLY A 32 15.19 2.29 3.10
N ASP A 33 15.37 1.25 3.93
CA ASP A 33 15.59 -0.11 3.45
C ASP A 33 14.26 -0.83 3.16
N PHE A 34 14.09 -1.24 1.91
CA PHE A 34 12.89 -1.92 1.43
C PHE A 34 12.63 -3.25 2.16
N TYR A 35 13.67 -4.01 2.50
CA TYR A 35 13.54 -5.30 3.18
C TYR A 35 13.10 -5.11 4.64
N GLU A 36 13.62 -4.09 5.32
CA GLU A 36 13.17 -3.75 6.68
C GLU A 36 11.71 -3.30 6.71
N LEU A 37 11.29 -2.49 5.73
CA LEU A 37 9.92 -2.00 5.64
C LEU A 37 8.93 -3.11 5.31
N THR A 38 9.23 -3.97 4.33
CA THR A 38 8.36 -5.11 3.98
C THR A 38 8.25 -6.11 5.12
N ARG A 39 9.31 -6.34 5.90
CA ARG A 39 9.25 -7.17 7.11
C ARG A 39 8.35 -6.57 8.18
N LYS A 40 8.43 -5.26 8.43
CA LYS A 40 7.53 -4.55 9.36
C LYS A 40 6.09 -4.62 8.88
N LEU A 41 5.85 -4.40 7.59
CA LEU A 41 4.53 -4.46 6.97
C LEU A 41 3.88 -5.85 7.13
N GLY A 42 4.64 -6.93 6.91
CA GLY A 42 4.15 -8.30 7.10
C GLY A 42 3.79 -8.63 8.57
N GLN A 43 4.31 -7.87 9.53
CA GLN A 43 3.98 -7.98 10.94
C GLN A 43 2.85 -7.03 11.37
N ASP A 44 2.50 -6.05 10.54
CA ASP A 44 1.45 -5.08 10.85
C ASP A 44 0.07 -5.76 10.75
N ARG A 45 -0.65 -5.70 11.88
CA ARG A 45 -1.95 -6.35 12.06
C ARG A 45 -3.12 -5.43 11.71
N GLU A 46 -2.88 -4.13 11.51
CA GLU A 46 -3.91 -3.11 11.32
C GLU A 46 -4.28 -2.93 9.84
N ILE A 47 -3.37 -3.20 8.91
CA ILE A 47 -3.63 -3.21 7.46
C ILE A 47 -4.27 -4.52 6.96
N GLY A 48 -4.53 -5.48 7.85
CA GLY A 48 -5.26 -6.69 7.50
C GLY A 48 -4.51 -7.68 6.60
N LEU A 49 -3.23 -7.45 6.27
CA LEU A 49 -2.38 -8.42 5.54
C LEU A 49 -2.06 -9.69 6.34
N THR A 50 -2.32 -9.66 7.64
CA THR A 50 -2.20 -10.81 8.55
C THR A 50 -3.43 -10.83 9.47
N LYS A 51 -4.37 -11.78 9.30
CA LYS A 51 -5.55 -11.89 10.18
C LYS A 51 -5.14 -12.43 11.56
N CYS A 52 -5.70 -11.84 12.61
CA CYS A 52 -5.23 -11.99 13.99
C CYS A 52 -5.76 -13.23 14.75
N ASP A 53 -6.81 -13.91 14.27
CA ASP A 53 -7.45 -15.01 15.02
C ASP A 53 -6.89 -16.40 14.70
N GLU A 54 -6.25 -16.57 13.55
CA GLU A 54 -5.58 -17.82 13.19
C GLU A 54 -4.11 -17.50 12.97
N THR A 55 -3.25 -18.00 13.84
CA THR A 55 -1.80 -17.75 13.90
C THR A 55 -1.03 -18.03 12.60
N TRP A 56 -1.70 -18.53 11.56
CA TRP A 56 -1.13 -18.97 10.29
C TRP A 56 -1.94 -18.56 9.04
N GLN A 57 -3.04 -17.81 9.18
CA GLN A 57 -3.83 -17.40 8.02
C GLN A 57 -3.37 -16.01 7.56
N LYS A 58 -2.36 -16.01 6.69
CA LYS A 58 -1.98 -14.81 5.93
C LYS A 58 -3.20 -14.34 5.15
N TYR A 59 -3.44 -13.04 5.09
CA TYR A 59 -4.33 -12.51 4.07
C TYR A 59 -3.88 -13.06 2.73
N PRO A 60 -4.78 -13.48 1.83
CA PRO A 60 -4.41 -13.95 0.50
C PRO A 60 -3.94 -12.76 -0.33
N TYR A 61 -2.79 -12.19 0.05
CA TYR A 61 -2.12 -11.13 -0.65
C TYR A 61 -1.53 -11.73 -1.93
N ASP A 62 -2.13 -11.33 -3.03
CA ASP A 62 -1.70 -11.60 -4.38
C ASP A 62 -1.08 -10.33 -4.95
N TYR A 63 0.24 -10.39 -5.13
CA TYR A 63 1.03 -9.29 -5.64
C TYR A 63 0.63 -8.90 -7.08
N GLU A 64 0.25 -9.85 -7.93
CA GLU A 64 -0.10 -9.55 -9.31
C GLU A 64 -1.49 -8.89 -9.39
N GLU A 65 -2.47 -9.41 -8.66
CA GLU A 65 -3.82 -8.84 -8.63
C GLU A 65 -3.84 -7.46 -7.97
N PHE A 66 -3.03 -7.22 -6.94
CA PHE A 66 -2.90 -5.89 -6.33
C PHE A 66 -2.43 -4.85 -7.35
N TYR A 67 -1.33 -5.13 -8.04
CA TYR A 67 -0.77 -4.20 -9.03
C TYR A 67 -1.64 -4.06 -10.27
N LYS A 68 -2.42 -5.08 -10.63
CA LYS A 68 -3.44 -4.98 -11.68
C LYS A 68 -4.57 -4.03 -11.28
N ALA A 69 -5.05 -4.11 -10.04
CA ALA A 69 -6.03 -3.17 -9.49
C ALA A 69 -5.47 -1.74 -9.38
N ALA A 70 -4.18 -1.61 -9.09
CA ALA A 70 -3.46 -0.33 -9.05
C ALA A 70 -3.23 0.32 -10.44
N GLY A 71 -3.62 -0.34 -11.54
CA GLY A 71 -3.36 0.16 -12.90
C GLY A 71 -1.94 -0.12 -13.40
N GLY A 72 -1.22 -1.06 -12.80
CA GLY A 72 0.13 -1.48 -13.15
C GLY A 72 1.18 -1.11 -12.10
N LYS A 73 2.43 -1.47 -12.38
CA LYS A 73 3.59 -1.27 -11.48
C LYS A 73 4.22 0.12 -11.62
N VAL A 74 3.39 1.16 -11.50
CA VAL A 74 3.83 2.57 -11.65
C VAL A 74 4.14 3.21 -10.31
N PHE A 75 3.53 2.73 -9.22
CA PHE A 75 3.68 3.27 -7.87
C PHE A 75 4.09 2.15 -6.92
N ASP A 76 4.88 2.48 -5.90
CA ASP A 76 5.31 1.51 -4.88
C ASP A 76 4.73 1.83 -3.50
N ILE A 77 4.38 3.10 -3.27
CA ILE A 77 3.82 3.59 -2.01
C ILE A 77 2.35 3.96 -2.22
N PHE A 78 1.50 3.35 -1.40
CA PHE A 78 0.06 3.51 -1.41
C PHE A 78 -0.41 3.91 0.00
N LEU A 79 -1.36 4.84 0.06
CA LEU A 79 -2.05 5.19 1.30
C LEU A 79 -3.31 4.34 1.42
N CYS A 80 -3.47 3.62 2.51
CA CYS A 80 -4.75 3.00 2.85
C CYS A 80 -5.68 4.07 3.43
N GLU A 81 -6.83 4.30 2.79
CA GLU A 81 -7.76 5.37 3.18
C GLU A 81 -8.49 5.06 4.50
N GLU A 82 -8.67 3.77 4.84
CA GLU A 82 -9.38 3.38 6.06
C GLU A 82 -8.57 3.60 7.34
N ASN A 83 -7.25 3.47 7.28
CA ASN A 83 -6.38 3.61 8.45
C ASN A 83 -5.35 4.73 8.33
N GLY A 84 -5.26 5.41 7.19
CA GLY A 84 -4.37 6.53 6.94
C GLY A 84 -2.87 6.16 6.95
N LYS A 85 -2.54 4.87 6.82
CA LYS A 85 -1.17 4.36 6.78
C LYS A 85 -0.71 4.08 5.35
#